data_AF-A0A143B6U6-F1
#
_entry.id   AF-A0A143B6U6-F1
#
_cell.length_a   1.000
_cell.length_b   1.000
_cell.length_c   1.000
_cell.angle_alpha   90.00
_cell.angle_beta   90.00
_cell.angle_gamma   90.00
#
_symmetry.space_group_name_H-M   'P 1'
#
loop_
_entity.id
_entity.type
_entity.pdbx_description
1 polymer ?
#
loop_
_entity_poly.entity_id
_entity_poly.type
_entity_poly.pdbx_seq_one_letter_code
_entity_poly.pdbx_strand_id
1 'polypeptide(L)' 'MVWFKGKQVGRYVADIVVQNQILLELKAVDVLTRVHEAQMLNYLGATGLRLGLLLNFGKERVESKRMVL' A
#
# COMPACT_ATOMS: atom_id res chain seq x y z
N MET A 1 -13.05 -4.07 1.09
CA MET A 1 -13.07 -5.48 0.59
C MET A 1 -12.17 -5.53 -0.63
N VAL A 2 -11.36 -6.58 -0.79
CA VAL A 2 -10.46 -6.74 -1.93
C VAL A 2 -11.08 -7.72 -2.91
N TRP A 3 -11.11 -7.31 -4.17
CA TRP A 3 -11.58 -8.14 -5.28
C TRP A 3 -10.40 -8.42 -6.20
N PHE A 4 -10.21 -9.69 -6.56
CA PHE A 4 -9.23 -10.11 -7.54
C PHE A 4 -9.91 -11.02 -8.55
N LYS A 5 -9.86 -10.62 -9.84
CA LYS A 5 -10.52 -11.35 -10.94
C LYS A 5 -11.99 -11.69 -10.64
N GLY A 6 -12.74 -10.73 -10.11
CA GLY A 6 -14.16 -10.89 -9.77
C GLY A 6 -14.45 -11.73 -8.53
N LYS A 7 -13.43 -12.26 -7.83
CA LYS A 7 -13.60 -12.99 -6.56
C LYS A 7 -13.23 -12.11 -5.37
N GLN A 8 -14.04 -12.16 -4.31
CA GLN A 8 -13.73 -11.51 -3.04
C GLN A 8 -12.63 -12.32 -2.34
N VAL A 9 -11.42 -11.75 -2.24
CA VAL A 9 -10.25 -12.44 -1.67
C VAL A 9 -9.93 -12.01 -0.24
N GLY A 10 -10.65 -11.03 0.29
CA GLY A 10 -10.52 -10.65 1.70
C GLY A 10 -11.08 -9.27 2.02
N ARG A 11 -10.95 -8.89 3.29
CA ARG A 11 -11.25 -7.54 3.78
C ARG A 11 -9.92 -6.82 4.03
N TYR A 12 -9.47 -6.05 3.05
CA TYR A 12 -8.39 -5.10 3.26
C TYR A 12 -8.95 -3.76 3.73
N VAL A 13 -8.35 -3.26 4.79
CA VAL A 13 -8.50 -1.88 5.25
C VAL A 13 -7.24 -1.18 4.76
N ALA A 14 -7.37 -0.40 3.69
CA ALA A 14 -6.30 0.49 3.28
C ALA A 14 -6.11 1.55 4.37
N ASP A 15 -4.88 1.82 4.77
CA ASP A 15 -4.63 2.69 5.93
C ASP A 15 -5.21 4.09 5.67
N ILE A 16 -4.94 4.71 4.50
CA ILE A 16 -5.59 5.96 4.08
C ILE A 16 -5.62 6.04 2.54
N VAL A 17 -6.75 6.47 1.96
CA VAL A 17 -6.81 6.90 0.54
C VAL A 17 -7.00 8.42 0.50
N VAL A 18 -6.06 9.13 -0.11
CA VAL A 18 -6.10 10.59 -0.22
C VAL A 18 -6.68 11.00 -1.56
N GLN A 19 -7.75 11.80 -1.52
CA GLN A 19 -8.42 12.35 -2.70
C GLN A 19 -8.77 11.31 -3.79
N ASN A 20 -9.04 10.06 -3.41
CA ASN A 20 -9.25 8.93 -4.35
C ASN A 20 -8.14 8.77 -5.41
N GLN A 21 -6.92 9.21 -5.11
CA GLN A 21 -5.80 9.24 -6.08
C GLN A 21 -4.54 8.59 -5.54
N ILE A 22 -4.33 8.65 -4.23
CA ILE A 22 -3.09 8.18 -3.60
C ILE A 22 -3.43 7.16 -2.53
N LEU A 23 -2.82 5.98 -2.64
CA LEU A 23 -2.85 4.96 -1.60
C LEU A 23 -1.70 5.20 -0.61
N LEU A 24 -2.02 5.42 0.66
CA LEU A 24 -1.03 5.55 1.73
C LEU A 24 -1.05 4.28 2.58
N GLU A 25 0.13 3.75 2.87
CA GLU A 25 0.29 2.60 3.74
C GLU A 25 1.38 2.86 4.78
N LEU A 26 1.00 2.70 6.05
CA LEU A 26 1.86 3.02 7.19
C LEU A 26 2.40 1.73 7.79
N LYS A 27 3.70 1.71 8.11
CA LYS A 27 4.36 0.60 8.78
C LYS A 27 5.18 1.10 9.96
N ALA A 28 5.39 0.22 10.94
CA ALA A 28 6.32 0.42 12.04
C ALA A 28 7.19 -0.84 12.16
N VAL A 29 8.10 -1.01 11.20
CA VAL A 29 8.94 -2.21 11.06
C VAL A 29 10.41 -1.83 10.94
N ASP A 30 11.32 -2.71 11.36
CA ASP A 30 12.76 -2.47 11.22
C ASP A 30 13.19 -2.30 9.76
N VAL A 31 12.62 -3.08 8.84
CA VAL A 31 12.98 -3.04 7.41
C VAL A 31 11.74 -3.18 6.54
N LEU A 32 11.62 -2.29 5.55
CA LEU A 32 10.69 -2.49 4.44
C LEU A 32 11.20 -3.60 3.51
N THR A 33 10.47 -4.71 3.46
CA THR A 33 10.79 -5.85 2.60
C THR A 33 10.07 -5.77 1.26
N ARG A 34 10.47 -6.60 0.30
CA ARG A 34 9.79 -6.75 -1.00
C ARG A 34 8.33 -7.20 -0.87
N VAL A 35 7.95 -7.83 0.23
CA VAL A 35 6.56 -8.22 0.48
C VAL A 35 5.67 -6.98 0.65
N HIS A 36 6.15 -5.94 1.34
CA HIS A 36 5.41 -4.68 1.49
C HIS A 36 5.22 -3.98 0.13
N GLU A 37 6.24 -4.00 -0.72
CA GLU A 37 6.17 -3.44 -2.09
C GLU A 37 5.19 -4.21 -2.97
N ALA A 38 5.28 -5.55 -2.97
CA ALA A 38 4.35 -6.40 -3.73
C ALA A 38 2.90 -6.22 -3.25
N GLN A 39 2.70 -6.07 -1.95
CA GLN A 39 1.41 -5.76 -1.36
C GLN A 39 0.86 -4.42 -1.89
N MET A 40 1.66 -3.36 -1.88
CA MET A 40 1.25 -2.06 -2.44
C MET A 40 0.88 -2.15 -3.92
N LEU A 41 1.71 -2.82 -4.75
CA LEU A 41 1.42 -2.99 -6.17
C LEU A 41 0.11 -3.75 -6.42
N ASN A 42 -0.14 -4.81 -5.65
CA ASN A 42 -1.40 -5.54 -5.72
C ASN A 42 -2.61 -4.65 -5.41
N TYR A 43 -2.48 -3.75 -4.42
CA TYR A 43 -3.56 -2.82 -4.11
C TYR A 43 -3.75 -1.73 -5.15
N LEU A 44 -2.67 -1.17 -5.69
CA LEU A 44 -2.77 -0.25 -6.82
C LEU A 44 -3.55 -0.90 -7.98
N GLY A 45 -3.20 -2.15 -8.32
CA GLY A 45 -3.89 -2.90 -9.36
C GLY A 45 -5.36 -3.22 -9.02
N ALA A 46 -5.66 -3.60 -7.79
CA ALA A 46 -7.02 -3.95 -7.36
C ALA A 46 -7.94 -2.73 -7.18
N THR A 47 -7.38 -1.56 -6.88
CA THR A 47 -8.15 -0.33 -6.63
C THR A 47 -8.22 0.58 -7.87
N GLY A 48 -7.38 0.35 -8.88
CA GLY A 48 -7.24 1.23 -10.05
C GLY A 48 -6.45 2.51 -9.76
N LEU A 49 -5.91 2.67 -8.55
CA LEU A 49 -5.02 3.78 -8.20
C LEU A 49 -3.65 3.57 -8.83
N ARG A 50 -3.01 4.67 -9.25
CA ARG A 50 -1.68 4.63 -9.90
C ARG A 50 -0.53 5.01 -8.98
N LEU A 51 -0.81 5.65 -7.84
CA LEU A 51 0.22 6.17 -6.94
C LEU A 51 0.05 5.60 -5.54
N GLY A 52 1.13 5.01 -5.02
CA GLY A 52 1.23 4.50 -3.66
C GLY A 52 2.41 5.10 -2.90
N LEU A 53 2.22 5.35 -1.60
CA LEU A 53 3.25 5.80 -0.68
C LEU A 53 3.33 4.83 0.52
N LEU A 54 4.46 4.13 0.64
CA LEU A 54 4.81 3.35 1.83
C LEU A 54 5.61 4.24 2.77
N LEU A 55 5.09 4.47 3.98
CA LEU A 55 5.78 5.21 5.04
C LEU A 55 6.09 4.29 6.20
N ASN A 56 7.36 4.18 6.57
CA ASN A 56 7.82 3.38 7.69
C ASN A 56 8.33 4.26 8.84
N PHE A 57 7.68 4.13 9.99
CA PHE A 57 7.95 4.83 11.25
C PHE A 57 8.68 3.95 12.27
N GLY A 58 9.10 2.73 11.88
CA GLY A 58 9.82 1.81 12.76
C GLY A 58 11.28 2.18 13.01
N LYS A 59 11.76 3.29 12.44
CA LYS A 59 13.13 3.80 12.55
C LYS A 59 13.14 5.19 13.18
N GLU A 60 14.32 5.65 13.61
CA GLU A 60 14.52 7.02 14.10
C GLU A 60 14.07 8.11 13.11
N ARG A 61 14.14 7.81 11.81
CA ARG A 61 13.65 8.67 10.73
C ARG A 61 12.62 7.94 9.90
N VAL A 62 11.62 8.69 9.44
CA VAL A 62 10.61 8.16 8.52
C VAL A 62 11.28 7.75 7.21
N GLU A 63 11.17 6.47 6.88
CA GLU A 63 11.55 5.94 5.57
C GLU A 63 10.32 5.98 4.66
N SER A 64 10.46 6.52 3.45
CA SER A 64 9.35 6.64 2.49
C SER A 64 9.71 6.00 1.15
N LYS A 65 8.78 5.23 0.57
CA LYS A 65 8.88 4.72 -0.80
C LYS A 65 7.67 5.16 -1.61
N ARG A 66 7.94 5.75 -2.77
CA ARG A 66 6.93 6.09 -3.78
C ARG A 66 6.88 5.00 -4.85
N MET A 67 5.68 4.49 -5.10
CA MET A 67 5.44 3.44 -6.08
C MET A 67 4.42 3.91 -7.12
N VAL A 68 4.68 3.60 -8.39
CA VAL A 68 3.80 3.95 -9.51
C VAL A 68 3.50 2.67 -10.30
N LEU A 69 2.21 2.45 -10.59
CA LEU A 69 1.71 1.38 -11.45
C LEU A 69 1.27 1.93 -12.81
#